data_AF-A0A8J7W3B1-F1
#
_entry.id   AF-A0A8J7W3B1-F1
#
_cell.length_a   1.000
_cell.length_b   1.000
_cell.length_c   1.000
_cell.angle_alpha   90.00
_cell.angle_beta   90.00
_cell.angle_gamma   90.00
#
_symmetry.space_group_name_H-M   'P 1'
#
loop_
_entity.id
_entity.type
_entity.pdbx_description
1 polymer ?
#
loop_
_entity_poly.entity_id
_entity_poly.type
_entity_poly.pdbx_seq_one_letter_code
_entity_poly.pdbx_strand_id
1 'polypeptide(L)'
;MKIAINQLILDQSFEFVIMLCAGMTVMLFHDLFLMIKNKLKPRNSISFIQDILFWLFASILTSSFLYYCSFGRISVHAAIAFGIGAVLWKKFFCGIMNPR
;
A
#
# COMPACT_ATOMS: atom_id res chain seq x y z
N MET A 1 35.58 -13.26 -3.11
CA MET A 1 34.73 -13.36 -1.91
C MET A 1 33.27 -13.39 -2.36
N LYS A 2 32.69 -14.59 -2.59
CA LYS A 2 31.25 -14.71 -2.86
C LYS A 2 30.55 -14.55 -1.51
N ILE A 3 29.80 -13.47 -1.33
CA ILE A 3 28.93 -13.32 -0.16
C ILE A 3 27.91 -14.46 -0.28
N ALA A 4 28.04 -15.49 0.55
CA ALA A 4 27.05 -16.55 0.65
C ALA A 4 25.83 -15.94 1.36
N ILE A 5 25.05 -15.13 0.64
CA ILE A 5 23.79 -14.61 1.14
C ILE A 5 22.85 -15.80 1.28
N ASN A 6 22.41 -16.04 2.51
CA ASN A 6 21.44 -17.07 2.81
C ASN A 6 20.14 -16.78 2.02
N GLN A 7 19.65 -17.76 1.25
CA GLN A 7 18.47 -17.59 0.39
C GLN A 7 17.25 -17.08 1.18
N LEU A 8 17.11 -17.54 2.43
CA LEU A 8 16.08 -17.10 3.36
C LEU A 8 16.10 -15.58 3.64
N ILE A 9 17.29 -14.98 3.76
CA ILE A 9 17.42 -13.53 4.02
C ILE A 9 17.03 -12.76 2.77
N LEU A 10 17.37 -13.28 1.60
CA LEU A 10 17.06 -12.66 0.32
C LEU A 10 15.54 -12.64 0.10
N ASP A 11 14.86 -13.77 0.31
CA ASP A 11 13.40 -13.87 0.19
C ASP A 11 12.67 -12.94 1.16
N GLN A 12 13.12 -12.87 2.43
CA GLN A 12 12.54 -11.96 3.42
C GLN A 12 12.76 -10.49 3.05
N SER A 13 13.95 -10.14 2.55
CA SER A 13 14.25 -8.78 2.11
C SER A 13 13.41 -8.39 0.90
N PHE A 14 13.20 -9.32 -0.03
CA PHE A 14 12.39 -9.12 -1.22
C PHE A 14 10.92 -8.91 -0.85
N GLU A 15 10.37 -9.77 0.01
CA GLU A 15 9.02 -9.64 0.56
C GLU A 15 8.84 -8.28 1.24
N PHE A 16 9.81 -7.85 2.06
CA PHE A 16 9.78 -6.56 2.74
C PHE A 16 9.74 -5.39 1.74
N VAL A 17 10.63 -5.37 0.75
CA VAL A 17 10.70 -4.27 -0.23
C VAL A 17 9.43 -4.19 -1.05
N ILE A 18 8.90 -5.31 -1.53
CA ILE A 18 7.69 -5.30 -2.34
C ILE A 18 6.48 -4.88 -1.51
N MET A 19 6.35 -5.34 -0.27
CA MET A 19 5.23 -4.94 0.59
C MET A 19 5.32 -3.47 1.01
N LEU A 20 6.53 -2.92 1.16
CA LEU A 20 6.75 -1.48 1.33
C LEU A 20 6.24 -0.70 0.10
N CYS A 21 6.60 -1.14 -1.11
CA CYS A 21 6.08 -0.58 -2.36
C CYS A 21 4.56 -0.71 -2.47
N ALA A 22 3.97 -1.83 -2.05
CA ALA A 22 2.52 -2.03 -2.02
C ALA A 22 1.84 -1.03 -1.09
N GLY A 23 2.38 -0.81 0.11
CA GLY A 23 1.89 0.20 1.06
C GLY A 23 1.92 1.61 0.50
N MET A 24 3.03 2.00 -0.15
CA MET A 24 3.13 3.29 -0.84
C MET A 24 2.09 3.43 -1.95
N THR A 25 1.92 2.38 -2.76
CA THR A 25 0.99 2.36 -3.89
C THR A 25 -0.47 2.49 -3.43
N VAL A 26 -0.88 1.73 -2.41
CA VAL A 26 -2.24 1.84 -1.84
C VAL A 26 -2.48 3.26 -1.31
N MET A 27 -1.51 3.85 -0.62
CA MET A 27 -1.66 5.19 -0.07
C MET A 27 -1.70 6.29 -1.15
N LEU A 28 -0.95 6.10 -2.24
CA LEU A 28 -1.05 6.94 -3.44
C LEU A 28 -2.47 6.91 -4.00
N PHE A 29 -3.03 5.73 -4.24
CA PHE A 29 -4.39 5.60 -4.77
C PHE A 29 -5.44 6.16 -3.80
N HIS A 30 -5.27 5.94 -2.51
CA HIS A 30 -6.14 6.48 -1.47
C HIS A 30 -6.18 8.01 -1.51
N ASP A 31 -5.01 8.63 -1.65
CA ASP A 31 -4.91 10.07 -1.68
C ASP A 31 -5.50 10.67 -2.97
N LEU A 32 -5.24 10.05 -4.13
CA LEU A 32 -5.92 10.42 -5.38
C LEU A 32 -7.44 10.29 -5.27
N PHE A 33 -7.91 9.21 -4.66
CA PHE A 33 -9.33 8.96 -4.42
C PHE A 33 -9.95 10.04 -3.54
N LEU A 34 -9.29 10.41 -2.43
CA LEU A 34 -9.73 11.51 -1.57
C LEU A 34 -9.74 12.86 -2.31
N MET A 35 -8.74 13.15 -3.14
CA MET A 35 -8.69 14.37 -3.93
C MET A 35 -9.88 14.46 -4.90
N ILE A 36 -10.22 13.35 -5.58
CA ILE A 36 -11.38 13.27 -6.48
C ILE A 36 -12.69 13.43 -5.70
N LYS A 37 -12.82 12.73 -4.57
CA LYS A 37 -13.99 12.78 -3.68
C LYS A 37 -14.22 14.20 -3.14
N ASN A 38 -13.16 14.89 -2.74
CA ASN A 38 -13.23 16.28 -2.26
C ASN A 38 -13.66 17.26 -3.36
N LYS A 39 -13.26 17.03 -4.62
CA LYS A 39 -13.67 17.86 -5.78
C LYS A 39 -15.13 17.62 -6.17
N LEU A 40 -15.60 16.37 -6.17
CA LEU A 40 -16.94 16.01 -6.63
C LEU A 40 -18.02 16.17 -5.56
N LYS A 41 -17.66 16.19 -4.27
CA LYS A 41 -18.58 16.29 -3.11
C LYS A 41 -19.82 15.38 -3.25
N PRO A 42 -19.64 14.05 -3.38
CA PRO A 42 -20.75 13.13 -3.56
C PRO A 42 -21.68 13.10 -2.34
N ARG A 43 -22.95 12.76 -2.56
CA ARG A 43 -23.95 12.54 -1.49
C ARG A 43 -23.48 11.42 -0.54
N ASN A 44 -23.79 11.54 0.77
CA ASN A 44 -23.30 10.62 1.82
C ASN A 44 -23.40 9.12 1.48
N SER A 45 -24.52 8.66 0.93
CA SER A 45 -24.69 7.24 0.56
C SER A 45 -23.74 6.78 -0.55
N ILE A 46 -23.49 7.64 -1.54
CA ILE A 46 -22.56 7.34 -2.64
C ILE A 46 -21.12 7.33 -2.11
N SER A 47 -20.80 8.25 -1.20
CA SER A 47 -19.48 8.31 -0.57
C SER A 47 -19.14 7.03 0.19
N PHE A 48 -20.10 6.48 0.94
CA PHE A 48 -19.93 5.23 1.66
C PHE A 48 -19.65 4.05 0.72
N ILE A 49 -20.40 3.93 -0.39
CA ILE A 49 -20.19 2.88 -1.39
C ILE A 49 -18.81 3.02 -2.03
N GLN A 50 -18.40 4.24 -2.38
CA GLN A 50 -17.08 4.50 -2.95
C GLN A 50 -15.95 4.10 -2.00
N ASP A 51 -16.08 4.37 -0.70
CA ASP A 51 -15.09 3.98 0.30
C ASP A 51 -14.97 2.44 0.39
N ILE A 52 -16.09 1.72 0.39
CA ILE A 52 -16.09 0.24 0.38
C ILE A 52 -15.41 -0.30 -0.88
N LEU A 53 -15.77 0.24 -2.06
CA LEU A 53 -15.16 -0.18 -3.33
C LEU A 53 -13.65 0.08 -3.34
N PHE A 54 -13.22 1.21 -2.78
CA PHE A 54 -11.80 1.56 -2.67
C PHE A 54 -11.06 0.55 -1.78
N TRP A 55 -11.58 0.24 -0.59
CA TRP A 55 -10.94 -0.72 0.31
C TRP A 55 -10.94 -2.14 -0.25
N LEU A 56 -11.99 -2.54 -0.98
CA LEU A 56 -12.02 -3.80 -1.68
C LEU A 56 -10.92 -3.87 -2.76
N PHE A 57 -10.78 -2.81 -3.56
CA PHE A 57 -9.71 -2.69 -4.54
C PHE A 57 -8.32 -2.73 -3.88
N ALA A 58 -8.11 -1.98 -2.80
CA ALA A 58 -6.86 -1.95 -2.06
C ALA A 58 -6.51 -3.34 -1.48
N SER A 59 -7.50 -4.09 -1.01
CA SER A 59 -7.32 -5.46 -0.52
C SER A 59 -6.90 -6.41 -1.65
N ILE A 60 -7.55 -6.33 -2.82
CA ILE A 60 -7.19 -7.16 -3.98
C ILE A 60 -5.76 -6.82 -4.43
N LEU A 61 -5.45 -5.53 -4.55
CA LEU A 61 -4.13 -5.06 -4.95
C LEU A 61 -3.04 -5.56 -4.00
N THR A 62 -3.26 -5.40 -2.68
CA THR A 62 -2.33 -5.88 -1.65
C THR A 62 -2.18 -7.39 -1.70
N SER A 63 -3.28 -8.12 -1.90
CA SER A 63 -3.24 -9.58 -2.07
C SER A 63 -2.45 -10.01 -3.31
N SER A 64 -2.50 -9.26 -4.42
CA SER A 64 -1.71 -9.54 -5.62
C SER A 64 -0.21 -9.38 -5.35
N PHE A 65 0.20 -8.33 -4.63
CA PHE A 65 1.60 -8.16 -4.21
C PHE A 65 2.06 -9.28 -3.27
N LEU A 66 1.21 -9.67 -2.32
CA LEU A 66 1.49 -10.75 -1.38
C LEU A 66 1.61 -12.12 -2.10
N TYR A 67 0.75 -12.36 -3.09
CA TYR A 67 0.80 -13.55 -3.93
C TYR A 67 2.10 -13.61 -4.75
N TYR A 68 2.51 -12.47 -5.31
CA TYR A 68 3.75 -12.37 -6.08
C TYR A 68 5.00 -12.68 -5.26
N CYS A 69 5.06 -12.25 -3.99
CA CYS A 69 6.29 -12.38 -3.19
C CYS A 69 6.38 -13.64 -2.35
N SER A 70 5.25 -14.12 -1.83
CA SER A 70 5.24 -15.19 -0.83
C SER A 70 4.10 -16.19 -1.07
N PHE A 71 3.59 -16.28 -2.31
CA PHE A 71 2.44 -17.11 -2.68
C PHE A 71 1.21 -16.90 -1.78
N GLY A 72 1.05 -15.67 -1.25
CA GLY A 72 -0.08 -15.28 -0.41
C GLY A 72 0.12 -15.54 1.08
N ARG A 73 1.32 -15.94 1.52
CA ARG A 73 1.63 -16.05 2.95
C ARG A 73 1.62 -14.66 3.60
N ILE A 74 0.83 -14.53 4.65
CA ILE A 74 0.79 -13.30 5.47
C ILE A 74 1.85 -13.42 6.55
N SER A 75 2.88 -12.58 6.46
CA SER A 75 3.93 -12.45 7.49
C SER A 75 3.77 -11.14 8.26
N VAL A 76 4.18 -11.14 9.54
CA VAL A 76 4.20 -9.93 10.37
C VAL A 76 5.12 -8.87 9.76
N HIS A 77 6.26 -9.29 9.20
CA HIS A 77 7.22 -8.38 8.57
C HIS A 77 6.65 -7.72 7.31
N ALA A 78 5.87 -8.45 6.51
CA ALA A 78 5.14 -7.91 5.35
C ALA A 78 4.09 -6.87 5.78
N ALA A 79 3.32 -7.16 6.83
CA ALA A 79 2.34 -6.20 7.36
C ALA A 79 3.01 -4.92 7.90
N ILE A 80 4.15 -5.06 8.60
CA ILE A 80 4.95 -3.92 9.07
C ILE A 80 5.50 -3.14 7.89
N ALA A 81 6.08 -3.81 6.88
CA ALA A 81 6.63 -3.18 5.69
C ALA A 81 5.56 -2.38 4.94
N PHE A 82 4.36 -2.96 4.78
CA PHE A 82 3.20 -2.28 4.20
C PHE A 82 2.82 -1.02 4.98
N GLY A 83 2.70 -1.12 6.30
CA GLY A 83 2.40 0.03 7.15
C GLY A 83 3.47 1.12 7.07
N ILE A 84 4.75 0.74 7.07
CA ILE A 84 5.87 1.67 6.88
C ILE A 84 5.76 2.35 5.52
N GLY A 85 5.50 1.60 4.44
CA GLY A 85 5.32 2.14 3.10
C GLY A 85 4.19 3.17 3.03
N ALA A 86 3.03 2.87 3.63
CA ALA A 86 1.91 3.81 3.69
C ALA A 86 2.25 5.09 4.45
N VAL A 87 2.94 4.98 5.60
CA VAL A 87 3.41 6.13 6.38
C VAL A 87 4.48 6.92 5.62
N LEU A 88 5.36 6.24 4.91
CA LEU A 88 6.44 6.84 4.12
C LEU A 88 5.87 7.68 2.98
N TRP A 89 4.87 7.14 2.26
CA TRP A 89 4.11 7.91 1.27
C TRP A 89 3.54 9.19 1.88
N LYS A 90 2.87 9.08 3.02
CA LYS A 90 2.34 10.25 3.71
C LYS A 90 3.44 11.25 4.10
N LYS A 91 4.54 10.82 4.69
CA LYS A 91 5.60 11.76 5.10
C LYS A 91 6.21 12.53 3.93
N PHE A 92 6.46 11.86 2.81
CA PHE A 92 7.11 12.50 1.65
C PHE A 92 6.13 13.32 0.81
N PHE A 93 4.87 12.90 0.70
CA PHE A 93 3.91 13.48 -0.25
C PHE A 93 2.71 14.19 0.41
N CYS A 94 2.62 14.25 1.75
CA CYS A 94 1.54 14.97 2.45
C CYS A 94 1.49 16.46 2.08
N GLY A 95 2.62 17.08 1.71
CA GLY A 95 2.65 18.48 1.28
C GLY A 95 2.04 18.73 -0.11
N ILE A 96 1.98 17.72 -0.98
CA ILE A 96 1.48 17.86 -2.35
C ILE A 96 -0.05 17.89 -2.42
N MET A 97 -0.73 17.19 -1.51
CA MET A 97 -2.18 16.96 -1.63
C MET A 97 -3.05 17.74 -0.66
N ASN A 98 -2.43 18.48 0.26
CA ASN A 98 -3.08 19.48 1.09
C ASN A 98 -2.30 20.79 1.02
N PRO A 99 -2.37 21.55 -0.09
CA PRO A 99 -2.04 22.95 -0.03
C PRO A 99 -3.10 23.58 0.89
N ARG A 100 -2.67 24.05 2.07
CA ARG A 100 -3.51 24.95 2.86
C ARG A 100 -3.90 26.16 2.02
#